data_AF-A0A0C9XWU9-F1
#
_entry.id   AF-A0A0C9XWU9-F1
#
_cell.length_a   1.000
_cell.length_b   1.000
_cell.length_c   1.000
_cell.angle_alpha   90.00
_cell.angle_beta   90.00
_cell.angle_gamma   90.00
#
_symmetry.space_group_name_H-M   'P 1'
#
loop_
_entity.id
_entity.type
_entity.pdbx_description
1 polymer ?
#
loop_
_entity_poly.entity_id
_entity_poly.type
_entity_poly.pdbx_seq_one_letter_code
_entity_poly.pdbx_strand_id
1 'polypeptide(L)'
;MSDEYTTGSYRMEMLKAHNWMPWKRRMMAVLRDLGLEKYIAKDAKTPGSANPQNPTTAELEATRKWAEGDAKAQTRIELAISDAEMIHISGAMTVREMWDQFTMVKESKGRLGVLAT
;
A
#
# COMPACT_ATOMS: atom_id res chain seq x y z
N MET A 1 21.43 -22.84 -14.90
CA MET A 1 20.40 -21.79 -14.98
C MET A 1 20.54 -20.99 -13.71
N SER A 2 21.07 -19.78 -13.83
CA SER A 2 21.34 -18.90 -12.70
C SER A 2 20.04 -18.20 -12.35
N ASP A 3 19.29 -18.74 -11.38
CA ASP A 3 18.29 -17.95 -10.67
C ASP A 3 19.05 -16.97 -9.79
N GLU A 4 19.51 -15.89 -10.43
CA GLU A 4 19.96 -14.70 -9.75
C GLU A 4 18.71 -14.12 -9.09
N TYR A 5 18.45 -14.55 -7.85
CA TYR A 5 17.47 -13.91 -6.99
C TYR A 5 17.89 -12.45 -6.87
N THR A 6 17.40 -11.60 -7.76
CA THR A 6 17.45 -10.16 -7.65
C THR A 6 16.51 -9.73 -6.53
N THR A 7 16.65 -10.33 -5.34
CA THR A 7 16.18 -9.75 -4.09
C THR A 7 17.17 -8.65 -3.73
N GLY A 8 17.29 -7.65 -4.60
CA GLY A 8 17.87 -6.38 -4.23
C GLY A 8 16.95 -5.83 -3.15
N SER A 9 17.30 -6.06 -1.89
CA SER A 9 16.61 -5.45 -0.76
C SER A 9 16.60 -3.95 -1.02
N TYR A 10 15.45 -3.39 -1.42
CA TYR A 10 15.36 -1.99 -1.82
C TYR A 10 15.88 -1.16 -0.64
N ARG A 11 17.03 -0.51 -0.82
CA ARG A 11 17.63 0.34 0.20
C ARG A 11 16.78 1.60 0.33
N MET A 12 15.81 1.53 1.24
CA MET A 12 14.93 2.62 1.58
C MET A 12 14.98 2.81 3.09
N GLU A 13 15.16 4.06 3.52
CA GLU A 13 14.98 4.41 4.91
C GLU A 13 13.53 4.16 5.32
N MET A 14 13.30 3.57 6.50
CA MET A 14 11.95 3.41 7.05
C MET A 14 11.21 4.75 7.17
N LEU A 15 9.88 4.70 7.11
CA LEU A 15 9.06 5.89 7.33
C LEU A 15 9.25 6.40 8.76
N LYS A 16 9.49 7.70 8.85
CA LYS A 16 9.62 8.49 10.08
C LYS A 16 8.83 9.79 9.92
N ALA A 17 8.74 10.54 11.02
CA ALA A 17 7.99 11.79 11.07
C ALA A 17 8.38 12.82 9.98
N HIS A 18 9.66 12.87 9.59
CA HIS A 18 10.22 13.93 8.75
C HIS A 18 10.55 13.52 7.30
N ASN A 19 10.42 12.23 6.93
CA ASN A 19 10.89 11.73 5.62
C ASN A 19 9.75 11.24 4.70
N TRP A 20 8.50 11.68 4.92
CA TRP A 20 7.33 11.26 4.14
C TRP A 20 7.54 11.37 2.62
N MET A 21 7.93 12.54 2.11
CA MET A 21 8.01 12.75 0.65
C MET A 21 9.05 11.84 -0.03
N PRO A 22 10.31 11.75 0.46
CA PRO A 22 11.27 10.77 -0.04
C PRO A 22 10.80 9.32 0.12
N TRP A 23 10.21 8.97 1.27
CA TRP A 23 9.72 7.62 1.53
C TRP A 23 8.61 7.22 0.56
N LYS A 24 7.58 8.07 0.41
CA LYS A 24 6.44 7.87 -0.51
C LYS A 24 6.92 7.61 -1.93
N ARG A 25 7.86 8.44 -2.43
CA ARG A 25 8.41 8.29 -3.79
C ARG A 25 9.13 6.96 -3.98
N ARG A 26 9.94 6.54 -3.01
CA ARG A 26 10.67 5.27 -3.06
C ARG A 26 9.72 4.08 -2.91
N MET A 27 8.76 4.13 -2.00
CA MET A 27 7.77 3.08 -1.83
C MET A 27 6.91 2.88 -3.10
N MET A 28 6.48 3.96 -3.75
CA MET A 28 5.81 3.85 -5.05
C MET A 28 6.69 3.17 -6.11
N ALA A 29 8.00 3.44 -6.13
CA ALA A 29 8.93 2.77 -7.04
C ALA A 29 9.04 1.27 -6.73
N VAL A 30 9.12 0.90 -5.44
CA VAL A 30 9.11 -0.52 -5.00
C VAL A 30 7.83 -1.23 -5.43
N LEU A 31 6.67 -0.63 -5.16
CA LEU A 31 5.39 -1.22 -5.53
C LEU A 31 5.24 -1.35 -7.04
N ARG A 32 5.74 -0.38 -7.81
CA ARG A 32 5.73 -0.46 -9.28
C ARG A 32 6.61 -1.57 -9.82
N ASP A 33 7.84 -1.68 -9.33
CA ASP A 33 8.79 -2.73 -9.73
C ASP A 33 8.24 -4.13 -9.43
N LEU A 34 7.49 -4.26 -8.33
CA LEU A 34 6.83 -5.51 -7.93
C LEU A 34 5.45 -5.75 -8.59
N GLY A 35 4.95 -4.83 -9.43
CA GLY A 35 3.61 -4.90 -10.04
C GLY A 35 2.45 -4.76 -9.04
N LEU A 36 2.70 -4.16 -7.88
CA LEU A 36 1.75 -3.98 -6.77
C LEU A 36 1.14 -2.57 -6.71
N GLU A 37 1.61 -1.61 -7.51
CA GLU A 37 1.11 -0.22 -7.52
C GLU A 37 -0.42 -0.14 -7.75
N LYS A 38 -0.99 -1.09 -8.50
CA LYS A 38 -2.44 -1.17 -8.75
C LYS A 38 -3.29 -1.32 -7.47
N TYR A 39 -2.75 -1.87 -6.38
CA TYR A 39 -3.50 -2.07 -5.14
C TYR A 39 -3.59 -0.79 -4.29
N ILE A 40 -2.69 0.18 -4.51
CA ILE A 40 -2.77 1.50 -3.87
C ILE A 40 -3.45 2.55 -4.75
N ALA A 41 -3.94 2.19 -5.93
CA ALA A 41 -4.62 3.12 -6.84
C ALA A 41 -5.98 3.56 -6.27
N LYS A 42 -6.45 4.76 -6.63
CA LYS A 42 -7.73 5.30 -6.09
C LYS A 42 -8.95 4.45 -6.41
N ASP A 43 -8.87 3.71 -7.50
CA ASP A 43 -9.90 2.82 -8.03
C ASP A 43 -9.64 1.34 -7.68
N ALA A 44 -8.63 1.04 -6.85
CA ALA A 44 -8.40 -0.30 -6.33
C ALA A 44 -9.63 -0.76 -5.55
N LYS A 45 -10.31 -1.77 -6.08
CA LYS A 45 -11.47 -2.39 -5.45
C LYS A 45 -11.30 -3.89 -5.43
N THR A 46 -11.74 -4.50 -4.33
CA THR A 46 -11.89 -5.94 -4.24
C THR A 46 -12.84 -6.41 -5.35
N PRO A 47 -12.52 -7.50 -6.06
CA PRO A 47 -13.45 -8.11 -7.00
C PRO A 47 -14.78 -8.41 -6.31
N GLY A 48 -15.87 -7.97 -6.93
CA GLY A 48 -17.22 -8.30 -6.49
C GLY A 48 -17.68 -9.64 -7.03
N SER A 49 -18.75 -10.18 -6.45
CA SER A 49 -19.52 -11.29 -7.03
C SER A 49 -20.80 -10.74 -7.64
N ALA A 50 -21.18 -11.22 -8.83
CA ALA A 50 -22.47 -10.93 -9.45
C ALA A 50 -23.64 -11.48 -8.61
N ASN A 51 -23.43 -12.60 -7.91
CA ASN A 51 -24.37 -13.15 -6.93
C ASN A 51 -23.65 -13.45 -5.61
N PRO A 52 -23.75 -12.56 -4.60
CA PRO A 52 -23.10 -12.76 -3.30
C PRO A 52 -23.51 -14.06 -2.59
N GLN A 53 -24.72 -14.57 -2.87
CA GLN A 53 -25.25 -15.78 -2.24
C GLN A 53 -24.73 -17.06 -2.90
N ASN A 54 -24.24 -16.98 -4.13
CA ASN A 54 -23.70 -18.11 -4.88
C ASN A 54 -22.61 -17.63 -5.85
N PRO A 55 -21.43 -17.23 -5.33
CA PRO A 55 -20.32 -16.81 -6.16
C PRO A 55 -19.81 -17.98 -6.99
N THR A 56 -19.49 -17.71 -8.25
CA THR A 56 -18.86 -18.70 -9.12
C THR A 56 -17.44 -19.00 -8.66
N THR A 57 -16.93 -20.17 -9.03
CA THR A 57 -15.53 -20.55 -8.75
C THR A 57 -14.54 -19.52 -9.30
N ALA A 58 -14.82 -18.95 -10.47
CA ALA A 58 -13.97 -17.91 -11.08
C ALA A 58 -13.94 -16.62 -10.25
N GLU A 59 -15.08 -16.18 -9.70
CA GLU A 59 -15.16 -15.01 -8.83
C GLU A 59 -14.42 -15.23 -7.50
N LEU A 60 -14.56 -16.42 -6.91
CA LEU A 60 -13.81 -16.79 -5.69
C LEU A 60 -12.30 -16.80 -5.95
N GLU A 61 -11.86 -17.36 -7.07
CA GLU A 61 -10.45 -17.34 -7.46
C GLU A 61 -9.92 -15.93 -7.72
N ALA A 62 -10.72 -15.07 -8.37
CA ALA A 62 -10.36 -13.68 -8.61
C ALA A 62 -10.19 -12.91 -7.29
N THR A 63 -11.12 -13.09 -6.35
CA THR A 63 -11.04 -12.49 -5.00
C THR A 63 -9.82 -12.99 -4.24
N ARG A 64 -9.54 -14.31 -4.28
CA ARG A 64 -8.35 -14.88 -3.63
C ARG A 64 -7.05 -14.30 -4.19
N LYS A 65 -6.89 -14.29 -5.53
CA LYS A 65 -5.71 -13.71 -6.20
C LYS A 65 -5.55 -12.23 -5.92
N TRP A 66 -6.66 -11.49 -5.81
CA TRP A 66 -6.63 -10.09 -5.43
C TRP A 66 -6.13 -9.93 -4.00
N ALA A 67 -6.70 -10.68 -3.05
CA ALA A 67 -6.32 -10.64 -1.64
C ALA A 67 -4.85 -11.02 -1.42
N GLU A 68 -4.32 -12.00 -2.15
CA GLU A 68 -2.89 -12.36 -2.12
C GLU A 68 -1.99 -11.18 -2.53
N GLY A 69 -2.35 -10.46 -3.60
CA GLY A 69 -1.57 -9.32 -4.06
C GLY A 69 -1.70 -8.09 -3.16
N ASP A 70 -2.90 -7.84 -2.62
CA ASP A 70 -3.14 -6.80 -1.63
C ASP A 70 -2.31 -7.07 -0.35
N ALA A 71 -2.39 -8.28 0.21
CA ALA A 71 -1.59 -8.69 1.37
C ALA A 71 -0.08 -8.55 1.11
N LYS A 72 0.39 -8.93 -0.08
CA LYS A 72 1.80 -8.72 -0.46
C LYS A 72 2.18 -7.25 -0.44
N ALA A 73 1.30 -6.35 -0.91
CA ALA A 73 1.53 -4.92 -0.87
C ALA A 73 1.49 -4.36 0.57
N GLN A 74 0.56 -4.84 1.42
CA GLN A 74 0.52 -4.51 2.85
C GLN A 74 1.85 -4.84 3.51
N THR A 75 2.36 -6.06 3.34
CA THR A 75 3.66 -6.49 3.89
C THR A 75 4.81 -5.59 3.44
N ARG A 76 4.81 -5.13 2.18
CA ARG A 76 5.85 -4.18 1.71
C ARG A 76 5.80 -2.84 2.43
N ILE A 77 4.60 -2.35 2.73
CA ILE A 77 4.40 -1.12 3.50
C ILE A 77 4.81 -1.33 4.96
N GLU A 78 4.30 -2.37 5.62
CA GLU A 78 4.57 -2.66 7.04
C GLU A 78 6.07 -2.83 7.33
N LEU A 79 6.81 -3.53 6.48
CA LEU A 79 8.25 -3.72 6.64
C LEU A 79 9.08 -2.45 6.38
N ALA A 80 8.45 -1.40 5.88
CA ALA A 80 9.11 -0.16 5.51
C ALA A 80 8.70 1.04 6.37
N ILE A 81 7.92 0.82 7.43
CA ILE A 81 7.54 1.87 8.38
C ILE A 81 8.21 1.60 9.74
N SER A 82 8.48 2.66 10.49
CA SER A 82 8.93 2.51 11.88
C SER A 82 7.75 2.20 12.80
N ASP A 83 8.02 1.57 13.95
CA ASP A 83 7.01 1.27 14.96
C ASP A 83 6.19 2.50 15.38
N ALA A 84 6.84 3.67 15.45
CA ALA A 84 6.19 4.94 15.78
C ALA A 84 5.14 5.38 14.74
N GLU A 85 5.28 4.94 13.49
CA GLU A 85 4.40 5.28 12.37
C GLU A 85 3.30 4.23 12.16
N MET A 86 3.44 3.01 12.72
CA MET A 86 2.44 1.93 12.61
C MET A 86 1.07 2.33 13.15
N ILE A 87 1.01 3.23 14.15
CA ILE A 87 -0.27 3.70 14.70
C ILE A 87 -1.17 4.34 13.64
N HIS A 88 -0.61 4.92 12.58
CA HIS A 88 -1.37 5.60 11.53
C HIS A 88 -2.09 4.65 10.58
N ILE A 89 -1.70 3.37 10.53
CA ILE A 89 -2.35 2.35 9.70
C ILE A 89 -3.26 1.40 10.50
N SER A 90 -3.46 1.69 11.79
CA SER A 90 -4.25 0.82 12.66
C SER A 90 -5.69 0.71 12.16
N GLY A 91 -6.18 -0.53 12.04
CA GLY A 91 -7.53 -0.84 11.56
C GLY A 91 -7.72 -0.81 10.05
N ALA A 92 -6.68 -0.52 9.26
CA ALA A 92 -6.72 -0.73 7.82
C ALA A 92 -6.83 -2.23 7.49
N MET A 93 -7.73 -2.58 6.58
CA MET A 93 -7.94 -3.95 6.10
C MET A 93 -7.29 -4.20 4.74
N THR A 94 -7.06 -3.13 3.98
CA THR A 94 -6.45 -3.18 2.65
C THR A 94 -5.23 -2.27 2.56
N VAL A 95 -4.31 -2.56 1.63
CA VAL A 95 -3.16 -1.67 1.40
C VAL A 95 -3.59 -0.28 0.95
N ARG A 96 -4.74 -0.20 0.27
CA ARG A 96 -5.31 1.06 -0.16
C ARG A 96 -5.69 1.94 1.02
N GLU A 97 -6.35 1.38 2.03
CA GLU A 97 -6.72 2.09 3.25
C GLU A 97 -5.48 2.55 4.01
N MET A 98 -4.44 1.70 4.13
CA MET A 98 -3.15 2.10 4.72
C MET A 98 -2.57 3.32 3.99
N TRP A 99 -2.57 3.29 2.66
CA TRP A 99 -2.04 4.37 1.82
C TRP A 99 -2.81 5.67 1.98
N ASP A 100 -4.14 5.58 2.09
CA ASP A 100 -5.02 6.73 2.29
C ASP A 100 -4.86 7.34 3.68
N GLN A 101 -4.75 6.53 4.72
CA GLN A 101 -4.50 7.00 6.08
C GLN A 101 -3.16 7.73 6.18
N PHE A 102 -2.09 7.18 5.59
CA PHE A 102 -0.81 7.88 5.53
C PHE A 102 -0.89 9.19 4.76
N THR A 103 -1.50 9.17 3.57
CA THR A 103 -1.68 10.38 2.75
C THR A 103 -2.46 11.44 3.53
N MET A 104 -3.53 11.04 4.22
CA MET A 104 -4.32 11.92 5.07
C MET A 104 -3.49 12.55 6.18
N VAL A 105 -2.80 11.75 7.01
CA VAL A 105 -2.04 12.26 8.17
C VAL A 105 -0.82 13.09 7.75
N LYS A 106 -0.11 12.67 6.69
CA LYS A 106 1.16 13.28 6.29
C LYS A 106 0.99 14.47 5.36
N GLU A 107 -0.10 14.54 4.59
CA GLU A 107 -0.34 15.62 3.62
C GLU A 107 -1.43 16.61 4.07
N SER A 108 -2.25 16.27 5.07
CA SER A 108 -3.20 17.24 5.66
C SER A 108 -2.52 18.48 6.24
N LYS A 109 -1.33 18.34 6.81
CA LYS A 109 -0.56 19.45 7.39
C LYS A 109 -0.11 20.50 6.38
N GLY A 110 -0.08 20.17 5.08
CA GLY A 110 0.25 21.13 4.01
C GLY A 110 -0.82 22.19 3.77
N ARG A 111 -2.07 21.98 4.21
CA ARG A 111 -3.18 22.93 3.98
C ARG A 111 -3.29 24.04 5.03
N LEU A 112 -2.78 23.83 6.24
CA LEU A 112 -2.87 24.83 7.31
C LEU A 112 -1.86 25.98 7.15
N GLY A 113 -0.79 25.80 6.37
CA GLY A 113 0.21 26.84 6.11
C GLY A 113 -0.20 27.91 5.09
N VAL A 114 -1.35 27.76 4.41
CA VAL A 114 -1.80 28.66 3.32
C VAL A 114 -2.86 29.67 3.78
N LEU A 115 -3.38 29.55 5.00
CA LEU A 115 -4.41 30.47 5.55
C LEU A 115 -3.87 31.43 6.62
N ALA A 116 -2.54 31.49 6.80
CA ALA A 116 -1.89 32.46 7.67
C ALA A 116 -1.11 33.49 6.84
N THR A 117 -1.84 34.36 6.14
CA THR A 117 -1.32 35.61 5.56
C THR A 117 -2.37 36.70 5.69
#